data_AF-L7KNG6-F1
#
_entry.id   AF-L7KNG6-F1
#
_cell.length_a   1.000
_cell.length_b   1.000
_cell.length_c   1.000
_cell.angle_alpha   90.00
_cell.angle_beta   90.00
_cell.angle_gamma   90.00
#
_symmetry.space_group_name_H-M   'P 1'
#
loop_
_entity.id
_entity.type
_entity.pdbx_description
1 polymer ?
#
loop_
_entity_poly.entity_id
_entity_poly.type
_entity_poly.pdbx_seq_one_letter_code
_entity_poly.pdbx_strand_id
1 'polypeptide(L)'
;MRWQRVDPHADAPALRGPRFGSYAPDEVTWLLKDLSHVPLEADLAVRERRIQAGAAHYAESLPIEYQPGAEYQQLFADTLDESAKRLAHAVGVVGELLIAERHREPTLVSLARAGTPIGILLRRWLLRVHGWAAPHYTISIVRDRGIDTVALDHITKRHDAASVVFVDGWTGKGAIQRELTAALRTYADGGGPALFDELAVLADPGCATTTFGTRDDFLIASACLNSTVSGLISRTVLNSDHIGDGEFHGAKFYRHLADHDMSNRFLDAVSAQFDTVRESVTSHIAALGRAQRTATWAGWESVEKIRAEYGLSSMNFVKPGVGETTRVLLRREPWRVLVRDAGLPEHRHIRILAAERGVPIEVHDDLAYSCVGLIKEDS
;
A
#
# COMPACT_ATOMS: atom_id res chain seq x y z
N MET A 1 26.09 28.09 35.11
CA MET A 1 24.92 27.81 34.25
C MET A 1 25.43 27.11 33.00
N ARG A 2 25.37 25.77 32.95
CA ARG A 2 25.80 24.99 31.78
C ARG A 2 24.64 24.96 30.79
N TRP A 3 24.83 25.56 29.63
CA TRP A 3 24.02 25.29 28.45
C TRP A 3 24.20 23.82 28.09
N GLN A 4 23.19 22.99 28.38
CA GLN A 4 23.11 21.65 27.79
C GLN A 4 22.99 21.85 26.28
N ARG A 5 24.02 21.43 25.54
CA ARG A 5 23.88 21.15 24.11
C ARG A 5 22.77 20.11 23.98
N VAL A 6 21.66 20.50 23.38
CA VAL A 6 20.69 19.54 22.85
C VAL A 6 21.45 18.75 21.78
N ASP A 7 21.53 17.44 21.96
CA ASP A 7 22.09 16.55 20.97
C ASP A 7 21.20 16.61 19.71
N PRO A 8 21.72 17.02 18.54
CA PRO A 8 20.93 17.05 17.31
C PRO A 8 20.52 15.64 16.84
N HIS A 9 20.95 14.58 17.53
CA HIS A 9 20.61 13.18 17.27
C HIS A 9 19.70 12.54 18.34
N ALA A 10 18.92 13.33 19.09
CA ALA A 10 17.82 12.75 19.86
C ALA A 10 16.88 12.03 18.89
N ASP A 11 16.92 10.68 18.88
CA ASP A 11 16.11 9.83 17.99
C ASP A 11 14.67 10.36 17.93
N ALA A 12 14.19 10.70 16.73
CA ALA A 12 12.82 11.16 16.53
C ALA A 12 11.85 10.14 17.18
N PRO A 13 10.93 10.58 18.06
CA PRO A 13 10.17 9.65 18.89
C PRO A 13 9.14 8.90 18.04
N ALA A 14 9.23 7.57 18.05
CA ALA A 14 8.26 6.71 17.40
C ALA A 14 6.84 6.88 18.00
N LEU A 15 5.82 6.85 17.15
CA LEU A 15 4.42 7.02 17.56
C LEU A 15 3.67 5.67 17.60
N ARG A 16 2.59 5.62 18.39
CA ARG A 16 1.71 4.45 18.57
C ARG A 16 0.27 4.89 18.87
N GLY A 17 -0.69 4.00 18.62
CA GLY A 17 -2.08 4.21 19.04
C GLY A 17 -2.23 4.25 20.58
N PRO A 18 -3.30 4.86 21.12
CA PRO A 18 -4.30 5.69 20.44
C PRO A 18 -3.82 7.15 20.24
N ARG A 19 -2.56 7.46 20.57
CA ARG A 19 -1.99 8.79 20.35
C ARG A 19 -1.77 9.09 18.88
N PHE A 20 -1.46 8.10 18.06
CA PHE A 20 -1.34 8.27 16.61
C PHE A 20 -1.81 7.01 15.89
N GLY A 21 -2.86 7.15 15.09
CA GLY A 21 -3.55 6.06 14.43
C GLY A 21 -4.48 5.26 15.35
N SER A 22 -5.34 4.45 14.75
CA SER A 22 -6.38 3.66 15.46
C SER A 22 -6.05 2.19 15.69
N TYR A 23 -4.92 1.71 15.19
CA TYR A 23 -4.43 0.37 15.50
C TYR A 23 -3.93 0.26 16.95
N ALA A 24 -3.94 -0.96 17.49
CA ALA A 24 -3.43 -1.21 18.83
C ALA A 24 -1.92 -0.89 18.93
N PRO A 25 -1.45 -0.36 20.08
CA PRO A 25 -0.08 0.11 20.24
C PRO A 25 0.99 -0.97 20.02
N ASP A 26 0.67 -2.24 20.26
CA ASP A 26 1.58 -3.37 20.09
C ASP A 26 1.63 -3.91 18.65
N GLU A 27 0.69 -3.52 17.79
CA GLU A 27 0.57 -4.04 16.42
C GLU A 27 1.44 -3.28 15.42
N VAL A 28 1.69 -1.99 15.64
CA VAL A 28 2.50 -1.17 14.74
C VAL A 28 3.20 -0.03 15.46
N THR A 29 4.43 0.24 15.01
CA THR A 29 5.22 1.42 15.39
C THR A 29 5.27 2.38 14.21
N TRP A 30 4.77 3.60 14.36
CA TRP A 30 4.83 4.61 13.31
C TRP A 30 6.15 5.38 13.41
N LEU A 31 7.01 5.25 12.39
CA LEU A 31 8.18 6.12 12.22
C LEU A 31 7.79 7.26 11.29
N LEU A 32 6.89 8.09 11.81
CA LEU A 32 6.33 9.25 11.12
C LEU A 32 6.24 10.41 12.10
N LYS A 33 6.42 11.64 11.60
CA LYS A 33 6.15 12.86 12.35
C LYS A 33 4.65 13.16 12.37
N ASP A 34 4.11 13.49 13.54
CA ASP A 34 2.69 13.87 13.67
C ASP A 34 2.45 15.29 13.15
N LEU A 35 1.82 15.40 11.98
CA LEU A 35 1.43 16.66 11.34
C LEU A 35 -0.07 16.95 11.49
N SER A 36 -0.77 16.29 12.40
CA SER A 36 -2.24 16.40 12.54
C SER A 36 -2.73 17.83 12.78
N HIS A 37 -1.88 18.68 13.38
CA HIS A 37 -2.16 20.07 13.69
C HIS A 37 -1.84 21.04 12.54
N VAL A 38 -1.19 20.57 11.47
CA VAL A 38 -0.76 21.40 10.34
C VAL A 38 -1.86 21.41 9.26
N PRO A 39 -2.26 22.57 8.72
CA PRO A 39 -3.25 22.66 7.65
C PRO A 39 -2.62 22.31 6.29
N LEU A 40 -2.58 21.02 5.98
CA LEU A 40 -1.96 20.48 4.75
C LEU A 40 -2.98 20.15 3.66
N GLU A 41 -4.26 20.09 4.02
CA GLU A 41 -5.34 19.78 3.10
C GLU A 41 -5.64 20.97 2.18
N ALA A 42 -5.67 20.70 0.88
CA ALA A 42 -6.05 21.69 -0.11
C ALA A 42 -6.96 21.06 -1.19
N ASP A 43 -7.79 21.91 -1.79
CA ASP A 43 -8.66 21.52 -2.91
C ASP A 43 -7.85 20.97 -4.09
N LEU A 44 -8.41 19.98 -4.79
CA LEU A 44 -7.77 19.30 -5.92
C LEU A 44 -7.29 20.30 -6.98
N ALA A 45 -8.13 21.26 -7.37
CA ALA A 45 -7.81 22.23 -8.42
C ALA A 45 -6.70 23.21 -7.99
N VAL A 46 -6.55 23.46 -6.69
CA VAL A 46 -5.43 24.27 -6.15
C VAL A 46 -4.14 23.46 -6.16
N ARG A 47 -4.21 22.18 -5.77
CA ARG A 47 -3.05 21.28 -5.75
C ARG A 47 -2.51 21.01 -7.14
N GLU A 48 -3.38 20.68 -8.10
CA GLU A 48 -3.01 20.41 -9.49
C GLU A 48 -2.32 21.63 -10.12
N ARG A 49 -2.86 22.84 -9.94
CA ARG A 49 -2.21 24.08 -10.43
C ARG A 49 -0.81 24.29 -9.85
N ARG A 50 -0.62 24.07 -8.54
CA ARG A 50 0.71 24.24 -7.91
C ARG A 50 1.72 23.20 -8.40
N ILE A 51 1.26 21.96 -8.60
CA ILE A 51 2.09 20.87 -9.12
C ILE A 51 2.47 21.14 -10.58
N GLN A 52 1.50 21.50 -11.42
CA GLN A 52 1.74 21.84 -12.84
C GLN A 52 2.67 23.05 -12.99
N ALA A 53 2.58 24.03 -12.09
CA ALA A 53 3.48 25.18 -12.06
C ALA A 53 4.90 24.85 -11.53
N GLY A 54 5.17 23.61 -11.10
CA GLY A 54 6.45 23.21 -10.48
C GLY A 54 6.68 23.82 -9.10
N ALA A 55 5.67 24.47 -8.52
CA ALA A 55 5.77 25.20 -7.25
C ALA A 55 5.57 24.30 -6.03
N ALA A 56 5.11 23.05 -6.21
CA ALA A 56 4.94 22.09 -5.13
C ALA A 56 5.01 20.64 -5.64
N HIS A 57 5.41 19.72 -4.78
CA HIS A 57 5.31 18.28 -5.04
C HIS A 57 4.01 17.70 -4.46
N TYR A 58 3.49 16.62 -5.04
CA TYR A 58 2.24 16.00 -4.57
C TYR A 58 2.33 15.47 -3.13
N ALA A 59 3.54 15.26 -2.63
CA ALA A 59 3.85 14.80 -1.28
C ALA A 59 3.94 15.94 -0.25
N GLU A 60 3.89 17.20 -0.67
CA GLU A 60 3.98 18.35 0.24
C GLU A 60 2.61 18.79 0.80
N SER A 61 1.51 18.27 0.22
CA SER A 61 0.13 18.60 0.61
C SER A 61 -0.81 17.39 0.50
N LEU A 62 -1.91 17.42 1.22
CA LEU A 62 -2.92 16.35 1.26
C LEU A 62 -4.20 16.77 0.52
N PRO A 63 -4.88 15.85 -0.18
CA PRO A 63 -6.24 16.07 -0.63
C PRO A 63 -7.17 16.02 0.58
N ILE A 64 -8.34 16.65 0.45
CA ILE A 64 -9.42 16.47 1.43
C ILE A 64 -9.83 14.99 1.43
N GLU A 65 -9.91 14.41 2.64
CA GLU A 65 -10.29 13.02 2.81
C GLU A 65 -11.79 12.86 2.49
N TYR A 66 -12.09 12.17 1.39
CA TYR A 66 -13.46 11.89 0.99
C TYR A 66 -14.08 10.84 1.92
N GLN A 67 -15.20 11.18 2.57
CA GLN A 67 -16.01 10.23 3.30
C GLN A 67 -16.95 9.50 2.33
N PRO A 68 -16.89 8.18 2.24
CA PRO A 68 -17.79 7.43 1.38
C PRO A 68 -19.22 7.40 1.92
N GLY A 69 -20.18 7.53 1.00
CA GLY A 69 -21.61 7.35 1.28
C GLY A 69 -21.98 5.90 1.62
N ALA A 70 -23.23 5.69 2.03
CA ALA A 70 -23.73 4.41 2.53
C ALA A 70 -23.55 3.24 1.53
N GLU A 71 -23.80 3.46 0.24
CA GLU A 71 -23.64 2.45 -0.81
C GLU A 71 -22.20 1.91 -0.89
N TYR A 72 -21.21 2.78 -0.72
CA TYR A 72 -19.81 2.38 -0.76
C TYR A 72 -19.33 1.73 0.54
N GLN A 73 -19.93 2.09 1.68
CA GLN A 73 -19.73 1.35 2.93
C GLN A 73 -20.31 -0.07 2.83
N GLN A 74 -21.45 -0.23 2.14
CA GLN A 74 -22.01 -1.56 1.86
C GLN A 74 -21.11 -2.35 0.91
N LEU A 75 -20.61 -1.74 -0.18
CA LEU A 75 -19.63 -2.38 -1.07
C LEU A 75 -18.41 -2.88 -0.29
N PHE A 76 -17.90 -2.09 0.65
CA PHE A 76 -16.80 -2.52 1.52
C PHE A 76 -17.19 -3.73 2.38
N ALA A 77 -18.36 -3.71 3.02
CA ALA A 77 -18.81 -4.80 3.87
C ALA A 77 -18.97 -6.10 3.08
N ASP A 78 -19.65 -6.05 1.93
CA ASP A 78 -19.85 -7.20 1.04
C ASP A 78 -18.50 -7.74 0.54
N THR A 79 -17.61 -6.84 0.09
CA THR A 79 -16.26 -7.21 -0.38
C THR A 79 -15.45 -7.86 0.73
N LEU A 80 -15.53 -7.35 1.97
CA LEU A 80 -14.82 -7.92 3.10
C LEU A 80 -15.30 -9.33 3.41
N ASP A 81 -16.62 -9.53 3.48
CA ASP A 81 -17.21 -10.83 3.79
C ASP A 81 -16.88 -11.87 2.71
N GLU A 82 -16.93 -11.47 1.43
CA GLU A 82 -16.59 -12.34 0.29
C GLU A 82 -15.09 -12.66 0.19
N SER A 83 -14.22 -11.70 0.52
CA SER A 83 -12.76 -11.81 0.28
C SER A 83 -11.94 -12.20 1.51
N ALA A 84 -12.49 -12.15 2.74
CA ALA A 84 -11.72 -12.35 3.98
C ALA A 84 -10.93 -13.66 4.00
N LYS A 85 -11.55 -14.78 3.59
CA LYS A 85 -10.87 -16.08 3.53
C LYS A 85 -9.73 -16.10 2.50
N ARG A 86 -9.95 -15.49 1.34
CA ARG A 86 -8.93 -15.37 0.28
C ARG A 86 -7.74 -14.51 0.75
N LEU A 87 -8.03 -13.40 1.42
CA LEU A 87 -7.00 -12.52 2.00
C LEU A 87 -6.22 -13.23 3.11
N ALA A 88 -6.89 -13.96 3.99
CA ALA A 88 -6.25 -14.76 5.02
C ALA A 88 -5.30 -15.81 4.42
N HIS A 89 -5.72 -16.48 3.35
CA HIS A 89 -4.86 -17.41 2.63
C HIS A 89 -3.63 -16.69 2.04
N ALA A 90 -3.81 -15.54 1.40
CA ALA A 90 -2.69 -14.76 0.84
C ALA A 90 -1.71 -14.30 1.94
N VAL A 91 -2.22 -13.84 3.09
CA VAL A 91 -1.41 -13.48 4.27
C VAL A 91 -0.59 -14.68 4.73
N GLY A 92 -1.21 -15.86 4.83
CA GLY A 92 -0.51 -17.07 5.25
C GLY A 92 0.58 -17.49 4.28
N VAL A 93 0.31 -17.47 2.98
CA VAL A 93 1.31 -17.78 1.95
C VAL A 93 2.50 -16.83 2.06
N VAL A 94 2.28 -15.52 2.16
CA VAL A 94 3.37 -14.55 2.33
C VAL A 94 4.12 -14.84 3.64
N GLY A 95 3.42 -15.02 4.76
CA GLY A 95 4.02 -15.31 6.06
C GLY A 95 4.94 -16.52 6.03
N GLU A 96 4.51 -17.64 5.43
CA GLU A 96 5.34 -18.84 5.30
C GLU A 96 6.52 -18.64 4.34
N LEU A 97 6.35 -17.92 3.22
CA LEU A 97 7.46 -17.58 2.32
C LEU A 97 8.52 -16.72 3.00
N LEU A 98 8.11 -15.76 3.84
CA LEU A 98 9.06 -14.94 4.61
C LEU A 98 9.91 -15.78 5.57
N ILE A 99 9.27 -16.70 6.30
CA ILE A 99 9.97 -17.59 7.23
C ILE A 99 10.91 -18.55 6.50
N ALA A 100 10.47 -19.10 5.38
CA ALA A 100 11.23 -20.09 4.62
C ALA A 100 12.39 -19.49 3.82
N GLU A 101 12.22 -18.27 3.28
CA GLU A 101 13.14 -17.73 2.27
C GLU A 101 13.83 -16.42 2.66
N ARG A 102 13.33 -15.70 3.68
CA ARG A 102 13.89 -14.42 4.13
C ARG A 102 14.58 -14.54 5.47
N HIS A 103 13.81 -14.74 6.52
CA HIS A 103 14.33 -14.77 7.87
C HIS A 103 13.34 -15.49 8.79
N ARG A 104 13.86 -16.32 9.72
CA ARG A 104 13.04 -17.06 10.68
C ARG A 104 12.30 -16.14 11.66
N GLU A 105 12.85 -14.97 11.93
CA GLU A 105 12.30 -13.97 12.84
C GLU A 105 12.32 -12.60 12.14
N PRO A 106 11.42 -12.35 11.17
CA PRO A 106 11.49 -11.15 10.35
C PRO A 106 11.10 -9.90 11.15
N THR A 107 11.72 -8.77 10.80
CA THR A 107 11.33 -7.42 11.18
C THR A 107 10.47 -6.84 10.05
N LEU A 108 9.17 -6.67 10.30
CA LEU A 108 8.24 -6.20 9.30
C LEU A 108 8.31 -4.67 9.16
N VAL A 109 8.46 -4.19 7.93
CA VAL A 109 8.49 -2.76 7.60
C VAL A 109 7.44 -2.47 6.52
N SER A 110 6.25 -2.04 6.94
CA SER A 110 5.18 -1.73 6.00
C SER A 110 5.34 -0.36 5.36
N LEU A 111 5.05 -0.25 4.07
CA LEU A 111 5.02 1.02 3.37
C LEU A 111 3.68 1.73 3.62
N ALA A 112 3.73 2.89 4.25
CA ALA A 112 2.54 3.64 4.55
C ALA A 112 1.87 4.15 3.26
N ARG A 113 0.55 4.09 3.13
CA ARG A 113 -0.44 3.67 4.13
C ARG A 113 -1.02 2.27 3.89
N ALA A 114 -1.08 1.84 2.63
CA ALA A 114 -1.77 0.62 2.23
C ALA A 114 -1.11 -0.65 2.79
N GLY A 115 0.22 -0.62 3.01
CA GLY A 115 0.96 -1.74 3.58
C GLY A 115 0.75 -1.92 5.08
N THR A 116 0.40 -0.88 5.82
CA THR A 116 0.29 -0.94 7.29
C THR A 116 -0.68 -2.01 7.80
N PRO A 117 -1.96 -2.09 7.33
CA PRO A 117 -2.83 -3.19 7.74
C PRO A 117 -2.27 -4.57 7.38
N ILE A 118 -1.45 -4.67 6.33
CA ILE A 118 -0.88 -5.92 5.86
C ILE A 118 0.27 -6.38 6.75
N GLY A 119 1.14 -5.46 7.16
CA GLY A 119 2.15 -5.73 8.17
C GLY A 119 1.53 -6.21 9.48
N ILE A 120 0.38 -5.65 9.88
CA ILE A 120 -0.38 -6.12 11.06
C ILE A 120 -0.92 -7.54 10.84
N LEU A 121 -1.55 -7.82 9.69
CA LEU A 121 -2.05 -9.16 9.36
C LEU A 121 -0.93 -10.21 9.35
N LEU A 122 0.24 -9.89 8.77
CA LEU A 122 1.41 -10.77 8.80
C LEU A 122 1.91 -10.99 10.22
N ARG A 123 2.03 -9.94 11.05
CA ARG A 123 2.38 -10.08 12.47
C ARG A 123 1.41 -11.00 13.20
N ARG A 124 0.10 -10.83 12.98
CA ARG A 124 -0.94 -11.67 13.59
C ARG A 124 -0.81 -13.13 13.12
N TRP A 125 -0.54 -13.38 11.84
CA TRP A 125 -0.28 -14.72 11.31
C TRP A 125 0.94 -15.35 11.96
N LEU A 126 2.08 -14.65 11.95
CA LEU A 126 3.33 -15.15 12.54
C LEU A 126 3.18 -15.46 14.03
N LEU A 127 2.46 -14.63 14.77
CA LEU A 127 2.15 -14.89 16.17
C LEU A 127 1.22 -16.11 16.33
N ARG A 128 0.19 -16.24 15.51
CA ARG A 128 -0.82 -17.31 15.59
C ARG A 128 -0.28 -18.67 15.15
N VAL A 129 0.64 -18.69 14.19
CA VAL A 129 1.16 -19.93 13.56
C VAL A 129 2.48 -20.34 14.17
N HIS A 130 3.38 -19.40 14.39
CA HIS A 130 4.77 -19.65 14.82
C HIS A 130 5.07 -19.16 16.24
N GLY A 131 4.13 -18.50 16.91
CA GLY A 131 4.35 -17.91 18.23
C GLY A 131 5.29 -16.70 18.22
N TRP A 132 5.60 -16.15 17.04
CA TRP A 132 6.54 -15.04 16.89
C TRP A 132 5.82 -13.70 16.81
N ALA A 133 6.03 -12.84 17.81
CA ALA A 133 5.55 -11.47 17.81
C ALA A 133 6.52 -10.56 17.06
N ALA A 134 6.48 -10.62 15.73
CA ALA A 134 7.38 -9.85 14.86
C ALA A 134 7.36 -8.34 15.19
N PRO A 135 8.53 -7.69 15.36
CA PRO A 135 8.61 -6.23 15.37
C PRO A 135 8.01 -5.69 14.07
N HIS A 136 7.14 -4.68 14.20
CA HIS A 136 6.49 -4.07 13.06
C HIS A 136 6.61 -2.55 13.11
N TYR A 137 7.17 -2.00 12.03
CA TYR A 137 7.31 -0.58 11.77
C TYR A 137 6.55 -0.21 10.50
N THR A 138 6.03 1.01 10.45
CA THR A 138 5.53 1.60 9.23
C THR A 138 6.26 2.89 8.93
N ILE A 139 6.70 3.03 7.68
CA ILE A 139 7.56 4.13 7.23
C ILE A 139 6.99 4.77 5.96
N SER A 140 7.52 5.95 5.62
CA SER A 140 7.18 6.61 4.36
C SER A 140 8.08 6.14 3.21
N ILE A 141 7.47 6.00 2.05
CA ILE A 141 8.13 6.06 0.75
C ILE A 141 7.33 7.00 -0.15
N VAL A 142 8.01 7.86 -0.89
CA VAL A 142 7.39 8.84 -1.78
C VAL A 142 8.01 8.66 -3.16
N ARG A 143 7.19 8.37 -4.17
CA ARG A 143 7.65 8.21 -5.56
C ARG A 143 8.43 9.44 -6.01
N ASP A 144 9.54 9.25 -6.71
CA ASP A 144 10.40 10.32 -7.22
C ASP A 144 11.11 11.13 -6.09
N ARG A 145 10.96 10.73 -4.82
CA ARG A 145 11.61 11.35 -3.64
C ARG A 145 12.31 10.35 -2.73
N GLY A 146 12.06 9.04 -2.91
CA GLY A 146 12.70 7.98 -2.14
C GLY A 146 12.00 7.63 -0.83
N ILE A 147 12.74 6.87 -0.03
CA ILE A 147 12.32 6.30 1.24
C ILE A 147 12.84 7.15 2.41
N ASP A 148 12.12 7.16 3.53
CA ASP A 148 12.55 7.85 4.73
C ASP A 148 13.81 7.17 5.33
N THR A 149 14.98 7.75 5.09
CA THR A 149 16.27 7.20 5.53
C THR A 149 16.48 7.33 7.03
N VAL A 150 15.86 8.33 7.68
CA VAL A 150 15.89 8.47 9.14
C VAL A 150 15.14 7.31 9.79
N ALA A 151 14.00 6.89 9.19
CA ALA A 151 13.27 5.71 9.62
C ALA A 151 14.07 4.41 9.39
N LEU A 152 14.79 4.29 8.26
CA LEU A 152 15.68 3.16 8.04
C LEU A 152 16.81 3.10 9.08
N ASP A 153 17.48 4.21 9.37
CA ASP A 153 18.50 4.30 10.42
C ASP A 153 17.95 3.90 11.79
N HIS A 154 16.72 4.31 12.11
CA HIS A 154 16.07 3.92 13.36
C HIS A 154 15.92 2.40 13.48
N ILE A 155 15.54 1.74 12.38
CA ILE A 155 15.32 0.28 12.31
C ILE A 155 16.65 -0.47 12.34
N THR A 156 17.61 -0.10 11.50
CA THR A 156 18.88 -0.82 11.32
C THR A 156 19.84 -0.67 12.50
N LYS A 157 19.69 0.38 13.32
CA LYS A 157 20.36 0.50 14.63
C LYS A 157 19.83 -0.49 15.68
N ARG A 158 18.65 -1.09 15.47
CA ARG A 158 17.92 -1.90 16.46
C ARG A 158 17.71 -3.34 16.05
N HIS A 159 17.73 -3.62 14.76
CA HIS A 159 17.46 -4.93 14.18
C HIS A 159 18.54 -5.27 13.17
N ASP A 160 18.80 -6.58 12.99
CA ASP A 160 19.65 -7.05 11.90
C ASP A 160 19.04 -6.63 10.56
N ALA A 161 19.86 -5.99 9.70
CA ALA A 161 19.46 -5.59 8.36
C ALA A 161 18.96 -6.78 7.51
N ALA A 162 19.50 -7.99 7.74
CA ALA A 162 19.05 -9.20 7.05
C ALA A 162 17.65 -9.67 7.49
N SER A 163 17.16 -9.22 8.66
CA SER A 163 15.81 -9.54 9.15
C SER A 163 14.72 -8.65 8.56
N VAL A 164 15.11 -7.51 7.96
CA VAL A 164 14.16 -6.48 7.50
C VAL A 164 13.43 -6.95 6.24
N VAL A 165 12.11 -6.90 6.29
CA VAL A 165 11.22 -7.23 5.16
C VAL A 165 10.26 -6.09 4.90
N PHE A 166 10.26 -5.58 3.67
CA PHE A 166 9.31 -4.55 3.24
C PHE A 166 7.98 -5.16 2.81
N VAL A 167 6.87 -4.57 3.25
CA VAL A 167 5.52 -5.11 3.03
C VAL A 167 4.58 -4.06 2.45
N ASP A 168 3.77 -4.46 1.47
CA ASP A 168 2.62 -3.70 0.98
C ASP A 168 1.41 -4.62 0.69
N GLY A 169 0.25 -4.07 0.37
CA GLY A 169 -0.95 -4.86 0.06
C GLY A 169 -1.04 -5.34 -1.37
N TRP A 170 -0.63 -4.52 -2.31
CA TRP A 170 -0.80 -4.80 -3.73
C TRP A 170 0.27 -4.13 -4.57
N THR A 171 0.76 -4.82 -5.60
CA THR A 171 1.59 -4.21 -6.64
C THR A 171 1.04 -4.56 -8.01
N GLY A 172 0.75 -3.53 -8.81
CA GLY A 172 0.38 -3.69 -10.22
C GLY A 172 1.65 -3.70 -11.06
N LYS A 173 1.86 -2.62 -11.81
CA LYS A 173 3.04 -2.44 -12.69
C LYS A 173 4.40 -2.35 -11.97
N GLY A 174 4.49 -2.65 -10.67
CA GLY A 174 5.77 -2.66 -9.95
C GLY A 174 6.39 -1.27 -9.70
N ALA A 175 5.60 -0.20 -9.73
CA ALA A 175 6.12 1.15 -9.51
C ALA A 175 6.79 1.31 -8.13
N ILE A 176 6.15 0.80 -7.07
CA ILE A 176 6.69 0.85 -5.70
C ILE A 176 7.89 -0.09 -5.54
N GLN A 177 7.87 -1.27 -6.17
CA GLN A 177 9.02 -2.18 -6.20
C GLN A 177 10.26 -1.49 -6.79
N ARG A 178 10.11 -0.77 -7.92
CA ARG A 178 11.22 -0.01 -8.52
C ARG A 178 11.70 1.13 -7.65
N GLU A 179 10.78 1.89 -7.05
CA GLU A 179 11.12 2.99 -6.13
C GLU A 179 11.87 2.47 -4.90
N LEU A 180 11.41 1.37 -4.31
CA LEU A 180 12.05 0.72 -3.17
C LEU A 180 13.47 0.28 -3.53
N THR A 181 13.64 -0.47 -4.63
CA THR A 181 14.96 -0.88 -5.13
C THR A 181 15.90 0.31 -5.33
N ALA A 182 15.43 1.40 -5.96
CA ALA A 182 16.26 2.57 -6.17
C ALA A 182 16.63 3.26 -4.84
N ALA A 183 15.65 3.46 -3.96
CA ALA A 183 15.83 4.16 -2.70
C ALA A 183 16.78 3.40 -1.75
N LEU A 184 16.69 2.07 -1.69
CA LEU A 184 17.57 1.26 -0.85
C LEU A 184 19.00 1.20 -1.38
N ARG A 185 19.20 1.24 -2.71
CA ARG A 185 20.54 1.40 -3.30
C ARG A 185 21.13 2.74 -2.91
N THR A 186 20.38 3.83 -3.06
CA THR A 186 20.82 5.17 -2.62
C THR A 186 21.14 5.21 -1.13
N TYR A 187 20.34 4.55 -0.28
CA TYR A 187 20.61 4.46 1.15
C TYR A 187 21.93 3.71 1.45
N ALA A 188 22.18 2.59 0.77
CA ALA A 188 23.42 1.82 0.93
C ALA A 188 24.65 2.60 0.43
N ASP A 189 24.55 3.26 -0.73
CA ASP A 189 25.61 4.12 -1.28
C ASP A 189 25.93 5.31 -0.35
N GLY A 190 24.92 5.78 0.41
CA GLY A 190 25.05 6.81 1.45
C GLY A 190 25.67 6.33 2.76
N GLY A 191 26.03 5.05 2.88
CA GLY A 191 26.67 4.45 4.06
C GLY A 191 25.73 3.65 4.98
N GLY A 192 24.44 3.54 4.63
CA GLY A 192 23.53 2.62 5.29
C GLY A 192 23.87 1.15 5.02
N PRO A 193 23.42 0.19 5.86
CA PRO A 193 23.61 -1.22 5.56
C PRO A 193 22.78 -1.63 4.33
N ALA A 194 23.28 -2.62 3.58
CA ALA A 194 22.53 -3.22 2.50
C ALA A 194 21.27 -3.92 3.05
N LEU A 195 20.11 -3.56 2.51
CA LEU A 195 18.81 -4.14 2.84
C LEU A 195 18.30 -4.94 1.65
N PHE A 196 17.50 -5.98 1.93
CA PHE A 196 16.86 -6.74 0.87
C PHE A 196 15.76 -5.90 0.22
N ASP A 197 15.80 -5.73 -1.10
CA ASP A 197 15.04 -4.71 -1.81
C ASP A 197 13.74 -5.22 -2.45
N GLU A 198 13.34 -6.45 -2.14
CA GLU A 198 12.10 -7.03 -2.64
C GLU A 198 10.93 -6.72 -1.71
N LEU A 199 9.82 -6.28 -2.33
CA LEU A 199 8.56 -6.03 -1.65
C LEU A 199 7.78 -7.34 -1.51
N ALA A 200 7.34 -7.64 -0.29
CA ALA A 200 6.37 -8.69 -0.02
C ALA A 200 4.94 -8.12 -0.11
N VAL A 201 4.07 -8.76 -0.89
CA VAL A 201 2.70 -8.24 -1.15
C VAL A 201 1.63 -9.31 -1.07
N LEU A 202 0.40 -8.96 -0.68
CA LEU A 202 -0.69 -9.94 -0.71
C LEU A 202 -1.08 -10.31 -2.15
N ALA A 203 -1.12 -9.33 -3.04
CA ALA A 203 -1.47 -9.54 -4.44
C ALA A 203 -0.49 -8.84 -5.39
N ASP A 204 -0.02 -9.58 -6.38
CA ASP A 204 0.87 -9.08 -7.43
C ASP A 204 0.39 -9.56 -8.81
N PRO A 205 -0.70 -8.98 -9.34
CA PRO A 205 -1.17 -9.29 -10.69
C PRO A 205 -0.23 -8.81 -11.79
N GLY A 206 0.70 -7.90 -11.50
CA GLY A 206 1.65 -7.41 -12.49
C GLY A 206 2.98 -8.18 -12.58
N CYS A 207 3.15 -9.21 -11.77
CA CYS A 207 4.35 -10.05 -11.73
C CYS A 207 5.65 -9.29 -11.45
N ALA A 208 5.63 -8.37 -10.48
CA ALA A 208 6.77 -7.51 -10.12
C ALA A 208 7.68 -8.08 -9.01
N THR A 209 7.20 -9.02 -8.20
CA THR A 209 7.93 -9.60 -7.05
C THR A 209 7.83 -11.13 -7.03
N THR A 210 8.75 -11.77 -6.29
CA THR A 210 8.75 -13.22 -6.04
C THR A 210 8.11 -13.61 -4.72
N THR A 211 7.81 -12.62 -3.86
CA THR A 211 7.22 -12.81 -2.54
C THR A 211 5.79 -12.26 -2.54
N PHE A 212 4.84 -13.09 -2.94
CA PHE A 212 3.43 -12.69 -3.06
C PHE A 212 2.47 -13.77 -2.55
N GLY A 213 1.26 -13.36 -2.14
CA GLY A 213 0.21 -14.27 -1.71
C GLY A 213 -0.63 -14.82 -2.88
N THR A 214 -0.91 -14.00 -3.90
CA THR A 214 -1.59 -14.42 -5.13
C THR A 214 -1.22 -13.53 -6.34
N ARG A 215 -1.41 -14.07 -7.55
CA ARG A 215 -1.38 -13.32 -8.83
C ARG A 215 -2.75 -12.78 -9.24
N ASP A 216 -3.80 -13.12 -8.49
CA ASP A 216 -5.14 -12.73 -8.86
C ASP A 216 -5.36 -11.23 -8.66
N ASP A 217 -6.09 -10.62 -9.59
CA ASP A 217 -6.54 -9.23 -9.52
C ASP A 217 -8.00 -9.17 -9.07
N PHE A 218 -8.18 -8.91 -7.77
CA PHE A 218 -9.48 -8.75 -7.13
C PHE A 218 -9.49 -7.52 -6.20
N LEU A 219 -10.69 -7.06 -5.84
CA LEU A 219 -10.83 -5.93 -4.93
C LEU A 219 -10.46 -6.35 -3.49
N ILE A 220 -9.32 -5.87 -3.00
CA ILE A 220 -8.97 -5.97 -1.58
C ILE A 220 -9.77 -4.93 -0.82
N ALA A 221 -10.53 -5.32 0.22
CA ALA A 221 -11.42 -4.41 0.94
C ALA A 221 -10.70 -3.17 1.51
N SER A 222 -9.43 -3.30 1.93
CA SER A 222 -8.60 -2.16 2.37
C SER A 222 -8.36 -1.10 1.29
N ALA A 223 -8.58 -1.44 0.01
CA ALA A 223 -8.50 -0.50 -1.08
C ALA A 223 -9.69 0.48 -1.13
N CYS A 224 -10.82 0.12 -0.51
CA CYS A 224 -12.06 0.85 -0.66
C CYS A 224 -12.04 2.18 0.12
N LEU A 225 -11.85 2.13 1.44
CA LEU A 225 -12.24 3.22 2.35
C LEU A 225 -11.11 4.21 2.73
N ASN A 226 -10.01 4.28 1.98
CA ASN A 226 -8.88 5.16 2.30
C ASN A 226 -8.46 5.08 3.79
N SER A 227 -8.36 6.21 4.50
CA SER A 227 -7.84 6.27 5.87
C SER A 227 -8.72 5.51 6.86
N THR A 228 -10.04 5.42 6.63
CA THR A 228 -10.98 4.72 7.52
C THR A 228 -10.89 3.20 7.44
N VAL A 229 -10.01 2.63 6.62
CA VAL A 229 -9.61 1.22 6.70
C VAL A 229 -8.08 1.08 6.80
N SER A 230 -7.40 2.13 7.22
CA SER A 230 -5.95 2.15 7.31
C SER A 230 -5.43 2.96 8.50
N GLY A 231 -6.05 2.77 9.65
CA GLY A 231 -5.60 3.36 10.91
C GLY A 231 -5.93 4.84 11.06
N LEU A 232 -6.82 5.41 10.22
CA LEU A 232 -7.16 6.83 10.14
C LEU A 232 -5.96 7.74 9.86
N ILE A 233 -4.90 7.19 9.26
CA ILE A 233 -3.72 7.97 8.88
C ILE A 233 -3.90 8.52 7.46
N SER A 234 -3.33 9.68 7.19
CA SER A 234 -3.27 10.24 5.83
C SER A 234 -2.31 9.45 4.93
N ARG A 235 -2.09 9.92 3.71
CA ARG A 235 -0.85 9.56 3.00
C ARG A 235 0.33 10.24 3.70
N THR A 236 1.54 9.73 3.48
CA THR A 236 2.74 10.36 4.02
C THR A 236 3.05 11.66 3.30
N VAL A 237 3.73 12.55 4.01
CA VAL A 237 4.03 13.92 3.61
C VAL A 237 5.53 14.13 3.76
N LEU A 238 6.14 14.69 2.73
CA LEU A 238 7.50 15.21 2.76
C LEU A 238 7.40 16.71 2.42
N ASN A 239 7.48 17.55 3.45
CA ASN A 239 7.31 19.00 3.35
C ASN A 239 8.39 19.68 4.20
N SER A 240 9.30 20.41 3.56
CA SER A 240 10.45 21.06 4.20
C SER A 240 10.07 22.20 5.15
N ASP A 241 8.86 22.77 5.05
CA ASP A 241 8.39 23.82 5.96
C ASP A 241 8.02 23.26 7.33
N HIS A 242 7.78 21.94 7.41
CA HIS A 242 7.29 21.26 8.61
C HIS A 242 8.16 20.08 9.05
N ILE A 243 9.12 19.66 8.23
CA ILE A 243 9.99 18.51 8.46
C ILE A 243 11.42 18.99 8.26
N GLY A 244 12.17 19.06 9.34
CA GLY A 244 13.58 19.42 9.35
C GLY A 244 14.50 18.21 9.13
N ASP A 245 15.78 18.49 8.96
CA ASP A 245 16.81 17.48 8.81
C ASP A 245 16.84 16.53 10.02
N GLY A 246 16.92 15.22 9.77
CA GLY A 246 16.93 14.20 10.81
C GLY A 246 15.57 13.90 11.44
N GLU A 247 14.48 14.48 10.93
CA GLU A 247 13.12 14.12 11.32
C GLU A 247 12.51 13.10 10.34
N PHE A 248 11.60 12.26 10.83
CA PHE A 248 10.82 11.38 9.97
C PHE A 248 9.92 12.19 9.03
N HIS A 249 9.61 11.60 7.88
CA HIS A 249 8.49 12.02 7.05
C HIS A 249 7.20 12.07 7.88
N GLY A 250 6.26 12.93 7.49
CA GLY A 250 5.08 13.20 8.29
C GLY A 250 3.82 12.47 7.84
N ALA A 251 2.82 12.42 8.71
CA ALA A 251 1.44 12.12 8.34
C ALA A 251 0.46 12.75 9.34
N LYS A 252 -0.82 12.82 8.96
CA LYS A 252 -1.91 13.28 9.82
C LYS A 252 -2.72 12.11 10.34
N PHE A 253 -3.22 12.23 11.57
CA PHE A 253 -4.20 11.34 12.16
C PHE A 253 -5.58 12.00 12.17
N TYR A 254 -6.49 11.44 11.36
CA TYR A 254 -7.86 11.93 11.19
C TYR A 254 -8.79 11.48 12.32
N ARG A 255 -8.54 11.95 13.55
CA ARG A 255 -9.36 11.61 14.74
C ARG A 255 -10.86 11.89 14.57
N HIS A 256 -11.21 12.92 13.81
CA HIS A 256 -12.59 13.31 13.53
C HIS A 256 -13.35 12.28 12.68
N LEU A 257 -12.68 11.27 12.12
CA LEU A 257 -13.27 10.18 11.35
C LEU A 257 -13.45 8.89 12.15
N ALA A 258 -13.24 8.92 13.47
CA ALA A 258 -13.29 7.73 14.33
C ALA A 258 -14.60 6.95 14.23
N ASP A 259 -15.73 7.64 14.07
CA ASP A 259 -17.05 7.01 13.94
C ASP A 259 -17.22 6.20 12.65
N HIS A 260 -16.33 6.39 11.68
CA HIS A 260 -16.32 5.68 10.40
C HIS A 260 -15.18 4.67 10.28
N ASP A 261 -14.42 4.43 11.35
CA ASP A 261 -13.23 3.59 11.31
C ASP A 261 -13.55 2.09 11.23
N MET A 262 -13.18 1.50 10.11
CA MET A 262 -13.31 0.07 9.78
C MET A 262 -11.96 -0.67 9.86
N SER A 263 -10.89 -0.02 10.31
CA SER A 263 -9.53 -0.57 10.30
C SER A 263 -9.41 -1.86 11.12
N ASN A 264 -9.90 -1.86 12.36
CA ASN A 264 -9.88 -3.06 13.22
C ASN A 264 -10.88 -4.11 12.72
N ARG A 265 -12.06 -3.71 12.23
CA ARG A 265 -13.03 -4.64 11.62
C ARG A 265 -12.44 -5.41 10.45
N PHE A 266 -11.70 -4.74 9.57
CA PHE A 266 -10.98 -5.37 8.46
C PHE A 266 -9.96 -6.40 8.97
N LEU A 267 -9.10 -5.99 9.93
CA LEU A 267 -8.08 -6.87 10.48
C LEU A 267 -8.69 -8.10 11.16
N ASP A 268 -9.74 -7.92 11.95
CA ASP A 268 -10.38 -8.97 12.72
C ASP A 268 -11.11 -9.97 11.80
N ALA A 269 -11.84 -9.49 10.79
CA ALA A 269 -12.53 -10.34 9.83
C ALA A 269 -11.56 -11.25 9.06
N VAL A 270 -10.40 -10.71 8.62
CA VAL A 270 -9.37 -11.51 7.94
C VAL A 270 -8.67 -12.46 8.93
N SER A 271 -8.29 -11.98 10.11
CA SER A 271 -7.55 -12.79 11.10
C SER A 271 -8.39 -13.96 11.62
N ALA A 272 -9.71 -13.79 11.71
CA ALA A 272 -10.64 -14.85 12.11
C ALA A 272 -10.63 -16.06 11.15
N GLN A 273 -10.15 -15.90 9.91
CA GLN A 273 -10.06 -16.97 8.93
C GLN A 273 -8.74 -17.75 8.97
N PHE A 274 -7.75 -17.34 9.79
CA PHE A 274 -6.41 -17.94 9.79
C PHE A 274 -6.40 -19.44 10.09
N ASP A 275 -7.17 -19.89 11.08
CA ASP A 275 -7.24 -21.32 11.40
C ASP A 275 -7.91 -22.12 10.27
N THR A 276 -8.92 -21.53 9.61
CA THR A 276 -9.63 -22.13 8.47
C THR A 276 -8.73 -22.33 7.24
N VAL A 277 -7.78 -21.43 6.99
CA VAL A 277 -6.93 -21.48 5.79
C VAL A 277 -5.59 -22.18 6.01
N ARG A 278 -5.23 -22.49 7.25
CA ARG A 278 -3.90 -23.00 7.61
C ARG A 278 -3.48 -24.21 6.78
N GLU A 279 -4.33 -25.23 6.70
CA GLU A 279 -4.03 -26.45 5.94
C GLU A 279 -3.85 -26.14 4.44
N SER A 280 -4.74 -25.35 3.86
CA SER A 280 -4.64 -24.95 2.44
C SER A 280 -3.39 -24.14 2.15
N VAL A 281 -2.95 -23.27 3.06
CA VAL A 281 -1.70 -22.51 2.93
C VAL A 281 -0.50 -23.46 2.92
N THR A 282 -0.46 -24.43 3.83
CA THR A 282 0.61 -25.44 3.86
C THR A 282 0.67 -26.24 2.55
N SER A 283 -0.48 -26.70 2.04
CA SER A 283 -0.55 -27.40 0.75
C SER A 283 -0.12 -26.52 -0.42
N HIS A 284 -0.53 -25.24 -0.41
CA HIS A 284 -0.12 -24.28 -1.44
C HIS A 284 1.39 -24.09 -1.44
N ILE A 285 2.01 -23.83 -0.29
CA ILE A 285 3.47 -23.64 -0.18
C ILE A 285 4.22 -24.88 -0.64
N ALA A 286 3.75 -26.08 -0.29
CA ALA A 286 4.35 -27.34 -0.75
C ALA A 286 4.29 -27.51 -2.29
N ALA A 287 3.26 -26.98 -2.94
CA ALA A 287 3.07 -27.04 -4.39
C ALA A 287 3.77 -25.88 -5.15
N LEU A 288 4.01 -24.75 -4.48
CA LEU A 288 4.49 -23.52 -5.10
C LEU A 288 6.01 -23.54 -5.33
N GLY A 289 6.42 -24.00 -6.51
CA GLY A 289 7.82 -24.01 -6.91
C GLY A 289 8.38 -22.60 -7.13
N ARG A 290 9.67 -22.37 -6.81
CA ARG A 290 10.35 -21.07 -7.02
C ARG A 290 10.23 -20.53 -8.45
N ALA A 291 10.29 -21.40 -9.46
CA ALA A 291 10.19 -21.00 -10.87
C ALA A 291 8.85 -20.31 -11.21
N GLN A 292 7.75 -20.74 -10.58
CA GLN A 292 6.42 -20.16 -10.78
C GLN A 292 6.28 -18.75 -10.19
N ARG A 293 7.25 -18.32 -9.37
CA ARG A 293 7.26 -17.02 -8.70
C ARG A 293 8.22 -16.02 -9.34
N THR A 294 8.77 -16.32 -10.51
CA THR A 294 9.68 -15.41 -11.21
C THR A 294 9.00 -14.07 -11.52
N ALA A 295 9.67 -12.96 -11.23
CA ALA A 295 9.17 -11.63 -11.58
C ALA A 295 9.36 -11.37 -13.08
N THR A 296 8.27 -11.45 -13.85
CA THR A 296 8.29 -11.27 -15.31
C THR A 296 8.00 -9.83 -15.73
N TRP A 297 7.47 -8.99 -14.83
CA TRP A 297 7.07 -7.61 -15.13
C TRP A 297 5.99 -7.49 -16.22
N ALA A 298 5.21 -8.55 -16.46
CA ALA A 298 4.13 -8.57 -17.46
C ALA A 298 3.13 -7.42 -17.28
N GLY A 299 2.87 -7.00 -16.03
CA GLY A 299 2.00 -5.88 -15.74
C GLY A 299 2.54 -4.52 -16.18
N TRP A 300 3.86 -4.36 -16.29
CA TRP A 300 4.49 -3.17 -16.86
C TRP A 300 4.34 -3.17 -18.39
N GLU A 301 4.65 -4.30 -19.03
CA GLU A 301 4.54 -4.46 -20.49
C GLU A 301 3.10 -4.23 -20.98
N SER A 302 2.11 -4.79 -20.28
CA SER A 302 0.69 -4.60 -20.59
C SER A 302 0.28 -3.13 -20.48
N VAL A 303 0.73 -2.41 -19.44
CA VAL A 303 0.45 -0.97 -19.29
C VAL A 303 1.08 -0.15 -20.41
N GLU A 304 2.30 -0.50 -20.83
CA GLU A 304 3.00 0.21 -21.92
C GLU A 304 2.32 -0.04 -23.27
N LYS A 305 1.85 -1.26 -23.52
CA LYS A 305 1.06 -1.61 -24.71
C LYS A 305 -0.23 -0.79 -24.78
N ILE A 306 -1.00 -0.74 -23.68
CA ILE A 306 -2.24 0.05 -23.58
C ILE A 306 -1.94 1.54 -23.78
N ARG A 307 -0.87 2.06 -23.16
CA ARG A 307 -0.46 3.45 -23.33
C ARG A 307 -0.23 3.77 -24.80
N ALA A 308 0.50 2.93 -25.52
CA ALA A 308 0.78 3.12 -26.94
C ALA A 308 -0.48 2.99 -27.81
N GLU A 309 -1.31 1.96 -27.56
CA GLU A 309 -2.54 1.67 -28.31
C GLU A 309 -3.54 2.83 -28.27
N TYR A 310 -3.72 3.43 -27.09
CA TYR A 310 -4.65 4.54 -26.88
C TYR A 310 -3.99 5.93 -26.98
N GLY A 311 -2.74 6.01 -27.45
CA GLY A 311 -2.05 7.28 -27.71
C GLY A 311 -1.80 8.13 -26.47
N LEU A 312 -1.65 7.52 -25.30
CA LEU A 312 -1.51 8.24 -24.03
C LEU A 312 -0.08 8.76 -23.84
N SER A 313 0.07 10.00 -23.38
CA SER A 313 1.36 10.65 -23.16
C SER A 313 2.14 10.05 -21.99
N SER A 314 1.46 9.37 -21.06
CA SER A 314 2.08 8.76 -19.88
C SER A 314 1.38 7.49 -19.42
N MET A 315 2.16 6.52 -18.92
CA MET A 315 1.64 5.36 -18.20
C MET A 315 0.86 5.72 -16.92
N ASN A 316 0.94 6.98 -16.45
CA ASN A 316 0.14 7.44 -15.34
C ASN A 316 -1.36 7.50 -15.67
N PHE A 317 -1.73 7.59 -16.95
CA PHE A 317 -3.13 7.61 -17.40
C PHE A 317 -3.76 6.22 -17.52
N VAL A 318 -2.95 5.17 -17.38
CA VAL A 318 -3.37 3.77 -17.35
C VAL A 318 -3.40 3.30 -15.89
N LYS A 319 -4.58 2.93 -15.39
CA LYS A 319 -4.82 2.53 -14.00
C LYS A 319 -5.20 1.05 -13.94
N PRO A 320 -4.19 0.15 -13.89
CA PRO A 320 -4.44 -1.27 -13.95
C PRO A 320 -4.93 -1.82 -12.61
N GLY A 321 -5.83 -2.80 -12.67
CA GLY A 321 -6.31 -3.52 -11.51
C GLY A 321 -7.73 -3.12 -11.10
N VAL A 322 -8.42 -4.05 -10.45
CA VAL A 322 -9.80 -3.84 -9.97
C VAL A 322 -9.87 -2.68 -8.98
N GLY A 323 -8.96 -2.62 -8.01
CA GLY A 323 -8.92 -1.56 -7.00
C GLY A 323 -8.66 -0.17 -7.60
N GLU A 324 -7.69 -0.05 -8.50
CA GLU A 324 -7.36 1.22 -9.17
C GLU A 324 -8.48 1.67 -10.11
N THR A 325 -9.08 0.76 -10.88
CA THR A 325 -10.22 1.06 -11.76
C THR A 325 -11.43 1.54 -10.94
N THR A 326 -11.70 0.92 -9.79
CA THR A 326 -12.75 1.36 -8.85
C THR A 326 -12.50 2.80 -8.39
N ARG A 327 -11.26 3.14 -8.00
CA ARG A 327 -10.89 4.50 -7.58
C ARG A 327 -11.03 5.52 -8.69
N VAL A 328 -10.67 5.14 -9.92
CA VAL A 328 -10.85 5.97 -11.12
C VAL A 328 -12.32 6.29 -11.31
N LEU A 329 -13.18 5.28 -11.31
CA LEU A 329 -14.62 5.45 -11.47
C LEU A 329 -15.24 6.28 -10.35
N LEU A 330 -14.69 6.26 -9.13
CA LEU A 330 -15.28 7.02 -8.03
C LEU A 330 -14.77 8.46 -7.95
N ARG A 331 -13.53 8.73 -8.35
CA ARG A 331 -12.82 9.96 -7.92
C ARG A 331 -12.04 10.67 -9.02
N ARG A 332 -12.08 10.17 -10.26
CA ARG A 332 -11.39 10.78 -11.40
C ARG A 332 -12.36 11.00 -12.55
N GLU A 333 -11.83 11.48 -13.66
CA GLU A 333 -12.51 11.57 -14.95
C GLU A 333 -12.10 10.42 -15.88
N PRO A 334 -12.69 9.22 -15.70
CA PRO A 334 -12.52 8.14 -16.67
C PRO A 334 -13.16 8.51 -18.01
N TRP A 335 -12.56 8.03 -19.09
CA TRP A 335 -13.19 8.04 -20.41
C TRP A 335 -13.41 6.63 -20.98
N ARG A 336 -12.75 5.61 -20.43
CA ARG A 336 -12.93 4.21 -20.83
C ARG A 336 -12.48 3.24 -19.74
N VAL A 337 -13.11 2.08 -19.68
CA VAL A 337 -12.65 0.93 -18.88
C VAL A 337 -12.41 -0.24 -19.81
N LEU A 338 -11.25 -0.87 -19.68
CA LEU A 338 -10.93 -2.12 -20.37
C LEU A 338 -11.15 -3.28 -19.40
N VAL A 339 -11.77 -4.36 -19.87
CA VAL A 339 -11.97 -5.59 -19.10
C VAL A 339 -11.42 -6.78 -19.86
N ARG A 340 -10.77 -7.71 -19.17
CA ARG A 340 -10.24 -8.94 -19.79
C ARG A 340 -11.36 -9.78 -20.40
N ASP A 341 -12.45 -9.87 -19.66
CA ASP A 341 -13.66 -10.59 -20.06
C ASP A 341 -14.88 -9.86 -19.48
N ALA A 342 -15.94 -9.76 -20.29
CA ALA A 342 -17.16 -9.03 -19.94
C ALA A 342 -17.87 -9.59 -18.69
N GLY A 343 -17.71 -10.89 -18.42
CA GLY A 343 -18.47 -11.67 -17.45
C GLY A 343 -17.77 -11.98 -16.14
N LEU A 344 -16.51 -11.54 -15.92
CA LEU A 344 -15.82 -11.88 -14.67
C LEU A 344 -16.60 -11.38 -13.44
N PRO A 345 -16.73 -12.21 -12.39
CA PRO A 345 -17.36 -11.81 -11.13
C PRO A 345 -16.72 -10.55 -10.53
N GLU A 346 -15.40 -10.43 -10.63
CA GLU A 346 -14.58 -9.30 -10.15
C GLU A 346 -14.95 -7.97 -10.82
N HIS A 347 -15.68 -7.99 -11.94
CA HIS A 347 -16.12 -6.79 -12.66
C HIS A 347 -17.51 -6.32 -12.26
N ARG A 348 -18.22 -7.02 -11.36
CA ARG A 348 -19.62 -6.69 -11.04
C ARG A 348 -19.81 -5.23 -10.61
N HIS A 349 -19.03 -4.75 -9.64
CA HIS A 349 -19.10 -3.36 -9.19
C HIS A 349 -18.53 -2.39 -10.23
N ILE A 350 -17.51 -2.79 -11.00
CA ILE A 350 -16.97 -1.98 -12.11
C ILE A 350 -18.06 -1.68 -13.14
N ARG A 351 -18.85 -2.68 -13.53
CA ARG A 351 -19.95 -2.51 -14.49
C ARG A 351 -21.03 -1.55 -14.00
N ILE A 352 -21.39 -1.65 -12.72
CA ILE A 352 -22.37 -0.76 -12.08
C ILE A 352 -21.85 0.69 -12.12
N LEU A 353 -20.64 0.92 -11.60
CA LEU A 353 -20.04 2.25 -11.53
C LEU A 353 -19.80 2.88 -12.91
N ALA A 354 -19.40 2.08 -13.90
CA ALA A 354 -19.20 2.57 -15.26
C ALA A 354 -20.54 2.97 -15.90
N ALA A 355 -21.60 2.17 -15.71
CA ALA A 355 -22.94 2.48 -16.23
C ALA A 355 -23.50 3.77 -15.62
N GLU A 356 -23.37 3.96 -14.30
CA GLU A 356 -23.81 5.18 -13.60
C GLU A 356 -23.09 6.43 -14.11
N ARG A 357 -21.83 6.30 -14.53
CA ARG A 357 -21.02 7.41 -15.04
C ARG A 357 -21.03 7.56 -16.55
N GLY A 358 -21.75 6.71 -17.27
CA GLY A 358 -21.75 6.68 -18.73
C GLY A 358 -20.37 6.39 -19.33
N VAL A 359 -19.51 5.64 -18.63
CA VAL A 359 -18.17 5.29 -19.08
C VAL A 359 -18.26 3.98 -19.89
N PRO A 360 -17.81 3.95 -21.15
CA PRO A 360 -17.85 2.74 -21.96
C PRO A 360 -16.88 1.68 -21.41
N ILE A 361 -17.33 0.42 -21.47
CA ILE A 361 -16.52 -0.77 -21.18
C ILE A 361 -16.18 -1.46 -22.49
N GLU A 362 -14.90 -1.75 -22.70
CA GLU A 362 -14.37 -2.47 -23.86
C GLU A 362 -13.70 -3.77 -23.40
N VAL A 363 -13.95 -4.87 -24.12
CA VAL A 363 -13.27 -6.15 -23.85
C VAL A 363 -11.91 -6.14 -24.55
N HIS A 364 -10.86 -6.43 -23.78
CA HIS A 364 -9.49 -6.56 -24.27
C HIS A 364 -8.89 -7.82 -23.63
N ASP A 365 -8.83 -8.91 -24.40
CA ASP A 365 -8.57 -10.26 -23.90
C ASP A 365 -7.11 -10.50 -23.44
N ASP A 366 -6.17 -9.68 -23.92
CA ASP A 366 -4.73 -9.78 -23.63
C ASP A 366 -4.26 -8.89 -22.45
N LEU A 367 -5.17 -8.57 -21.51
CA LEU A 367 -4.82 -7.77 -20.34
C LEU A 367 -4.12 -8.60 -19.27
N ALA A 368 -2.97 -8.14 -18.78
CA ALA A 368 -2.31 -8.71 -17.60
C ALA A 368 -3.14 -8.56 -16.30
N TYR A 369 -4.16 -7.70 -16.32
CA TYR A 369 -5.08 -7.41 -15.21
C TYR A 369 -6.51 -7.84 -15.55
N SER A 370 -7.38 -7.96 -14.54
CA SER A 370 -8.80 -8.23 -14.76
C SER A 370 -9.45 -7.03 -15.46
N CYS A 371 -9.13 -5.81 -15.02
CA CYS A 371 -9.57 -4.58 -15.68
C CYS A 371 -8.57 -3.44 -15.58
N VAL A 372 -8.76 -2.42 -16.41
CA VAL A 372 -7.92 -1.21 -16.47
C VAL A 372 -8.81 0.02 -16.65
N GLY A 373 -8.68 1.02 -15.78
CA GLY A 373 -9.31 2.32 -15.96
C GLY A 373 -8.41 3.27 -16.75
N LEU A 374 -8.96 3.92 -17.77
CA LEU A 374 -8.27 4.98 -18.53
C LEU A 374 -8.82 6.33 -18.11
N ILE A 375 -7.93 7.20 -17.66
CA ILE A 375 -8.25 8.58 -17.26
C ILE A 375 -7.91 9.56 -18.38
N LYS A 376 -8.64 10.68 -18.44
CA LYS A 376 -8.40 11.73 -19.43
C LYS A 376 -7.07 12.42 -19.17
N GLU A 377 -6.46 12.91 -20.24
CA GLU A 377 -5.36 13.88 -20.15
C GLU A 377 -5.97 15.27 -19.99
N ASP A 378 -5.48 16.04 -19.01
CA ASP A 378 -5.85 17.44 -18.89
C ASP A 378 -5.32 18.16 -20.14
N SER A 379 -6.24 18.69 -20.95
CA SER A 379 -5.95 19.32 -22.24
C SER A 379 -5.46 20.75 -22.10
#